data_AF-A0A815MJ83-F1
#
_entry.id   AF-A0A815MJ83-F1
#
_cell.length_a   1.000
_cell.length_b   1.000
_cell.length_c   1.000
_cell.angle_alpha   90.00
_cell.angle_beta   90.00
_cell.angle_gamma   90.00
#
_symmetry.space_group_name_H-M   'P 1'
#
loop_
_entity.id
_entity.type
_entity.pdbx_description
1 polymer ?
#
loop_
_entity_poly.entity_id
_entity_poly.type
_entity_poly.pdbx_seq_one_letter_code
_entity_poly.pdbx_strand_id
1 'polypeptide(L)'
;RENHFKDIISKVANIELYYKAIDFYLEFKPMLLNDLLLILSSRLDHTRAVSYFIKVKQLPLVKPYLRSVQNINNKAINEALNNLLIEEEDYQGLRSSIDAYDNFDNISLAQRLEKHELIEFRRIAAYLYRGNNRWKQAVELCKKDRLYKDSMTYASESRQIDIAEELISWFLDEKLFECFGACLFQCYDLLRPDVILELAWRHDIMSFAMPYMIQIMREYTTKVDKLEQSDQLRTENETANEQKPIDFNSQGTLMITGPGMSGFPQPGFGTGAYPQYGGAPGYSGY
;
A
#
# COMPACT_ATOMS: atom_id res chain seq x y z
N ARG A 1 34.71 -10.57 38.85
CA ARG A 1 33.51 -11.01 39.63
C ARG A 1 32.20 -10.74 38.88
N GLU A 2 32.06 -9.63 38.16
CA GLU A 2 30.83 -9.30 37.41
C GLU A 2 30.61 -10.17 36.17
N ASN A 3 31.67 -10.50 35.42
CA ASN A 3 31.59 -11.51 34.34
C ASN A 3 31.21 -12.89 34.88
N HIS A 4 31.66 -13.25 36.09
CA HIS A 4 31.22 -14.49 36.73
C HIS A 4 29.72 -14.50 37.02
N PHE A 5 29.14 -13.36 37.44
CA PHE A 5 27.69 -13.27 37.61
C PHE A 5 26.96 -13.44 36.27
N LYS A 6 27.45 -12.80 35.20
CA LYS A 6 26.93 -12.95 33.83
C LYS A 6 27.01 -14.40 33.32
N ASP A 7 28.05 -15.15 33.67
CA ASP A 7 28.21 -16.56 33.27
C ASP A 7 27.35 -17.52 34.10
N ILE A 8 27.09 -17.19 35.37
CA ILE A 8 26.26 -18.01 36.25
C ILE A 8 24.78 -17.81 35.90
N ILE A 9 24.34 -16.57 35.71
CA ILE A 9 22.93 -16.25 35.46
C ILE A 9 22.44 -16.89 34.14
N SER A 10 23.27 -16.97 33.10
CA SER A 10 22.89 -17.63 31.84
C SER A 10 22.56 -19.13 32.01
N LYS A 11 23.14 -19.80 33.00
CA LYS A 11 22.95 -21.23 33.31
C LYS A 11 21.77 -21.51 34.25
N VAL A 12 21.21 -20.49 34.89
CA VAL A 12 20.08 -20.66 35.81
C VAL A 12 18.82 -21.05 35.03
N ALA A 13 18.06 -22.04 35.52
CA ALA A 13 16.82 -22.48 34.88
C ALA A 13 15.61 -21.59 35.24
N ASN A 14 15.58 -21.05 36.47
CA ASN A 14 14.46 -20.26 36.96
C ASN A 14 14.54 -18.80 36.47
N ILE A 15 13.55 -18.41 35.68
CA ILE A 15 13.43 -17.08 35.05
C ILE A 15 13.13 -15.99 36.09
N GLU A 16 12.55 -16.31 37.24
CA GLU A 16 12.28 -15.31 38.30
C GLU A 16 13.55 -14.73 38.90
N LEU A 17 14.64 -15.51 38.93
CA LEU A 17 15.95 -15.02 39.35
C LEU A 17 16.49 -13.95 38.38
N TYR A 18 16.09 -13.96 37.11
CA TYR A 18 16.46 -12.91 36.14
C TYR A 18 15.82 -11.59 36.49
N TYR A 19 14.53 -11.57 36.83
CA TYR A 19 13.85 -10.33 37.21
C TYR A 19 14.38 -9.76 38.52
N LYS A 20 14.70 -10.61 39.51
CA LYS A 20 15.37 -10.16 40.76
C LYS A 20 16.79 -9.64 40.51
N ALA A 21 17.53 -10.27 39.61
CA ALA A 21 18.85 -9.78 39.21
C ALA A 21 18.75 -8.43 38.47
N ILE A 22 17.76 -8.27 37.59
CA ILE A 22 17.50 -7.01 36.89
C ILE A 22 17.18 -5.90 37.90
N ASP A 23 16.32 -6.16 38.88
CA ASP A 23 15.96 -5.22 39.96
C ASP A 23 17.21 -4.77 40.74
N PHE A 24 18.05 -5.72 41.17
CA PHE A 24 19.32 -5.42 41.85
C PHE A 24 20.30 -4.62 40.97
N TYR A 25 20.43 -4.98 39.69
CA TYR A 25 21.31 -4.24 38.77
C TYR A 25 20.77 -2.85 38.45
N LEU A 26 19.45 -2.68 38.38
CA LEU A 26 18.82 -1.40 38.14
C LEU A 26 19.03 -0.44 39.33
N GLU A 27 18.92 -0.94 40.56
CA GLU A 27 19.07 -0.14 41.78
C GLU A 27 20.54 0.21 42.08
N PHE A 28 21.48 -0.74 41.91
CA PHE A 28 22.86 -0.55 42.33
C PHE A 28 23.84 -0.20 41.20
N LYS A 29 23.58 -0.61 39.93
CA LYS A 29 24.51 -0.44 38.79
C LYS A 29 23.79 -0.27 37.43
N PRO A 30 23.14 0.88 37.19
CA PRO A 30 22.33 1.09 36.00
C PRO A 30 23.09 0.98 34.67
N MET A 31 24.37 1.40 34.59
CA MET A 31 25.11 1.34 33.31
C MET A 31 25.44 -0.10 32.84
N LEU A 32 25.67 -1.04 33.77
CA LEU A 32 26.00 -2.43 33.41
C LEU A 32 24.77 -3.27 33.08
N LEU A 33 23.57 -2.72 33.29
CA LEU A 33 22.33 -3.42 33.03
C LEU A 33 22.15 -3.77 31.56
N ASN A 34 22.57 -2.88 30.64
CA ASN A 34 22.45 -3.11 29.20
C ASN A 34 23.20 -4.38 28.75
N ASP A 35 24.45 -4.56 29.21
CA ASP A 35 25.22 -5.76 28.89
C ASP A 35 24.58 -7.04 29.45
N LEU A 36 24.01 -6.95 30.66
CA LEU A 36 23.33 -8.07 31.30
C LEU A 36 22.09 -8.46 30.49
N LEU A 37 21.29 -7.48 30.09
CA LEU A 37 20.09 -7.68 29.28
C LEU A 37 20.42 -8.26 27.89
N LEU A 38 21.55 -7.88 27.28
CA LEU A 38 22.01 -8.45 26.01
C LEU A 38 22.30 -9.95 26.12
N ILE A 39 22.98 -10.39 27.18
CA ILE A 39 23.27 -11.82 27.41
C ILE A 39 21.99 -12.59 27.72
N LEU A 40 21.07 -11.98 28.48
CA LEU A 40 19.80 -12.59 28.87
C LEU A 40 18.74 -12.54 27.75
N SER A 41 18.99 -11.82 26.65
CA SER A 41 18.02 -11.58 25.58
C SER A 41 17.40 -12.86 25.01
N SER A 42 18.17 -13.93 24.86
CA SER A 42 17.66 -15.19 24.29
C SER A 42 16.67 -15.96 25.17
N ARG A 43 16.63 -15.67 26.48
CA ARG A 43 15.81 -16.43 27.47
C ARG A 43 14.84 -15.56 28.25
N LEU A 44 14.89 -14.24 28.08
CA LEU A 44 14.04 -13.29 28.79
C LEU A 44 12.70 -13.13 28.07
N ASP A 45 11.61 -13.02 28.82
CA ASP A 45 10.34 -12.55 28.27
C ASP A 45 10.38 -11.02 28.17
N HIS A 46 10.56 -10.54 26.94
CA HIS A 46 10.68 -9.12 26.64
C HIS A 46 9.42 -8.33 26.97
N THR A 47 8.23 -8.93 26.84
CA THR A 47 6.95 -8.25 27.10
C THR A 47 6.83 -7.88 28.57
N ARG A 48 7.19 -8.82 29.45
CA ARG A 48 7.22 -8.63 30.89
C ARG A 48 8.34 -7.68 31.31
N ALA A 49 9.53 -7.80 30.72
CA ALA A 49 10.64 -6.91 31.00
C ALA A 49 10.32 -5.45 30.65
N VAL A 50 9.78 -5.19 29.46
CA VAL A 50 9.36 -3.85 29.03
C VAL A 50 8.27 -3.30 29.94
N SER A 51 7.26 -4.11 30.29
CA SER A 51 6.20 -3.68 31.23
C SER A 51 6.75 -3.27 32.59
N TYR A 52 7.80 -3.96 33.07
CA TYR A 52 8.50 -3.60 34.30
C TYR A 52 9.27 -2.27 34.13
N PHE A 53 10.04 -2.09 33.06
CA PHE A 53 10.76 -0.83 32.80
C PHE A 53 9.83 0.37 32.60
N ILE A 54 8.66 0.17 32.01
CA ILE A 54 7.61 1.22 31.90
C ILE A 54 7.16 1.66 33.30
N LYS A 55 6.92 0.71 34.22
CA LYS A 55 6.52 1.02 35.61
C LYS A 55 7.60 1.78 36.37
N VAL A 56 8.86 1.42 36.16
CA VAL A 56 10.01 2.05 36.83
C VAL A 56 10.39 3.39 36.18
N LYS A 57 9.80 3.74 35.03
CA LYS A 57 10.09 4.97 34.24
C LYS A 57 11.57 5.14 33.87
N GLN A 58 12.35 4.07 33.87
CA GLN A 58 13.78 4.08 33.48
C GLN A 58 13.97 3.43 32.09
N LEU A 59 12.98 3.62 31.22
CA LEU A 59 12.99 3.09 29.86
C LEU A 59 14.13 3.66 28.98
N PRO A 60 14.58 4.93 29.12
CA PRO A 60 15.71 5.46 28.34
C PRO A 60 17.02 4.69 28.55
N LEU A 61 17.23 4.14 29.76
CA LEU A 61 18.45 3.41 30.10
C LEU A 61 18.62 2.14 29.25
N VAL A 62 17.51 1.50 28.87
CA VAL A 62 17.50 0.26 28.11
C VAL A 62 17.45 0.48 26.59
N LYS A 63 17.68 1.69 26.08
CA LYS A 63 17.69 2.00 24.63
C LYS A 63 18.60 1.07 23.80
N PRO A 64 19.88 0.83 24.17
CA PRO A 64 20.76 -0.08 23.41
C PRO A 64 20.22 -1.50 23.37
N TYR A 65 19.63 -1.95 24.49
CA TYR A 65 18.97 -3.23 24.58
C TYR A 65 17.73 -3.30 23.66
N LEU A 66 16.84 -2.31 23.68
CA LEU A 66 15.66 -2.28 22.83
C LEU A 66 16.03 -2.32 21.34
N ARG A 67 17.08 -1.60 20.90
CA ARG A 67 17.57 -1.66 19.51
C ARG A 67 18.08 -3.04 19.12
N SER A 68 18.77 -3.74 20.04
CA SER A 68 19.29 -5.08 19.77
C SER A 68 18.20 -6.16 19.68
N VAL A 69 17.13 -6.00 20.47
CA VAL A 69 16.01 -6.96 20.57
C VAL A 69 14.88 -6.62 19.59
N GLN A 70 15.01 -5.52 18.86
CA GLN A 70 14.04 -5.09 17.86
C GLN A 70 13.82 -6.14 16.76
N ASN A 71 14.83 -6.98 16.48
CA ASN A 71 14.76 -8.10 15.55
C ASN A 71 13.65 -9.13 15.86
N ILE A 72 13.18 -9.22 17.10
CA ILE A 72 12.09 -10.11 17.51
C ILE A 72 10.72 -9.58 17.06
N ASN A 73 10.63 -8.30 16.67
CA ASN A 73 9.40 -7.63 16.23
C ASN A 73 8.24 -7.80 17.25
N ASN A 74 8.53 -7.61 18.54
CA ASN A 74 7.51 -7.68 19.58
C ASN A 74 6.82 -6.32 19.76
N LYS A 75 5.48 -6.32 19.76
CA LYS A 75 4.64 -5.13 19.94
C LYS A 75 5.02 -4.27 21.15
N ALA A 76 5.22 -4.87 22.32
CA ALA A 76 5.53 -4.10 23.53
C ALA A 76 6.89 -3.38 23.41
N ILE A 77 7.87 -4.03 22.78
CA ILE A 77 9.20 -3.45 22.54
C ILE A 77 9.09 -2.28 21.55
N ASN A 78 8.39 -2.50 20.43
CA ASN A 78 8.23 -1.49 19.39
C ASN A 78 7.46 -0.27 19.90
N GLU A 79 6.36 -0.47 20.65
CA GLU A 79 5.62 0.64 21.26
C GLU A 79 6.45 1.41 22.28
N ALA A 80 7.18 0.70 23.15
CA ALA A 80 8.06 1.32 24.13
C ALA A 80 9.22 2.10 23.46
N LEU A 81 9.83 1.53 22.43
CA LEU A 81 10.90 2.15 21.67
C LEU A 81 10.39 3.38 20.90
N ASN A 82 9.23 3.30 20.26
CA ASN A 82 8.61 4.43 19.56
C ASN A 82 8.29 5.57 20.54
N ASN A 83 7.76 5.25 21.72
CA ASN A 83 7.52 6.26 22.75
C ASN A 83 8.82 6.95 23.22
N LEU A 84 9.89 6.18 23.40
CA LEU A 84 11.20 6.69 23.77
C LEU A 84 11.75 7.61 22.66
N LEU A 85 11.69 7.18 21.40
CA LEU A 85 12.16 7.98 20.25
C LEU A 85 11.36 9.27 20.06
N ILE A 86 10.07 9.28 20.42
CA ILE A 86 9.25 10.50 20.45
C ILE A 86 9.74 11.45 21.55
N GLU A 87 10.01 10.95 22.76
CA GLU A 87 10.50 11.77 23.88
C GLU A 87 11.92 12.34 23.65
N GLU A 88 12.77 11.59 22.93
CA GLU A 88 14.13 12.03 22.57
C GLU A 88 14.20 12.84 21.26
N GLU A 89 13.06 13.03 20.60
CA GLU A 89 12.95 13.76 19.32
C GLU A 89 13.76 13.16 18.15
N ASP A 90 14.10 11.87 18.20
CA ASP A 90 14.86 11.16 17.16
C ASP A 90 13.95 10.66 16.02
N TYR A 91 13.63 11.56 15.08
CA TYR A 91 12.79 11.27 13.91
C TYR A 91 13.43 10.27 12.93
N GLN A 92 14.76 10.28 12.79
CA GLN A 92 15.46 9.36 11.87
C GLN A 92 15.42 7.93 12.41
N GLY A 93 15.73 7.77 13.70
CA GLY A 93 15.63 6.50 14.39
C GLY A 93 14.21 5.94 14.36
N LEU A 94 13.20 6.79 14.55
CA LEU A 94 11.80 6.38 14.50
C LEU A 94 11.40 5.88 13.10
N ARG A 95 11.79 6.60 12.04
CA ARG A 95 11.47 6.19 10.66
C ARG A 95 12.11 4.85 10.31
N SER A 96 13.42 4.68 10.57
CA SER A 96 14.09 3.39 10.31
C SER A 96 13.54 2.25 11.17
N SER A 97 13.11 2.54 12.40
CA SER A 97 12.48 1.58 13.30
C SER A 97 11.13 1.10 12.75
N ILE A 98 10.30 2.02 12.28
CA ILE A 98 8.98 1.73 11.69
C ILE A 98 9.11 0.99 10.35
N ASP A 99 10.03 1.42 9.48
CA ASP A 99 10.20 0.82 8.15
C ASP A 99 10.68 -0.63 8.23
N ALA A 100 11.47 -0.98 9.26
CA ALA A 100 12.01 -2.33 9.43
C ALA A 100 11.08 -3.27 10.23
N TYR A 101 10.21 -2.72 11.10
CA TYR A 101 9.42 -3.51 12.05
C TYR A 101 7.99 -2.98 12.15
N ASP A 102 7.04 -3.79 11.69
CA ASP A 102 5.63 -3.44 11.48
C ASP A 102 4.67 -3.82 12.62
N ASN A 103 5.14 -4.55 13.64
CA ASN A 103 4.27 -5.01 14.73
C ASN A 103 4.11 -3.94 15.81
N PHE A 104 3.25 -2.95 15.58
CA PHE A 104 2.85 -1.95 16.57
C PHE A 104 1.46 -1.37 16.23
N ASP A 105 0.89 -0.56 17.14
CA ASP A 105 -0.37 0.13 16.87
C ASP A 105 -0.16 1.42 16.05
N ASN A 106 -0.27 1.29 14.72
CA ASN A 106 -0.12 2.38 13.76
C ASN A 106 -1.06 3.56 14.04
N ILE A 107 -2.28 3.28 14.50
CA ILE A 107 -3.34 4.31 14.63
C ILE A 107 -3.09 5.14 15.87
N SER A 108 -2.88 4.47 17.01
CA SER A 108 -2.62 5.15 18.28
C SER A 108 -1.31 5.94 18.21
N LEU A 109 -0.28 5.39 17.54
CA LEU A 109 0.98 6.09 17.32
C LEU A 109 0.80 7.34 16.46
N ALA A 110 0.09 7.23 15.32
CA ALA A 110 -0.15 8.36 14.43
C ALA A 110 -0.95 9.50 15.11
N GLN A 111 -1.97 9.18 15.91
CA GLN A 111 -2.73 10.18 16.68
C GLN A 111 -1.89 10.91 17.72
N ARG A 112 -0.89 10.21 18.31
CA ARG A 112 0.04 10.84 19.25
C ARG A 112 1.01 11.76 18.52
N LEU A 113 1.51 11.33 17.36
CA LEU A 113 2.43 12.10 16.53
C LEU A 113 1.78 13.35 15.92
N GLU A 114 0.48 13.31 15.59
CA GLU A 114 -0.27 14.49 15.10
C GLU A 114 -0.22 15.68 16.07
N LYS A 115 -0.16 15.42 17.39
CA LYS A 115 -0.14 16.46 18.42
C LYS A 115 1.25 17.04 18.68
N HIS A 116 2.30 16.50 18.05
CA HIS A 116 3.67 16.95 18.29
C HIS A 116 3.93 18.31 17.62
N GLU A 117 4.74 19.15 18.28
CA GLU A 117 5.05 20.50 17.79
C GLU A 117 5.93 20.46 16.53
N LEU A 118 6.80 19.45 16.45
CA LEU A 118 7.71 19.23 15.32
C LEU A 118 6.99 18.67 14.08
N ILE A 119 7.22 19.33 12.95
CA ILE A 119 6.66 18.97 11.64
C ILE A 119 7.14 17.59 11.18
N GLU A 120 8.38 17.19 11.49
CA GLU A 120 8.93 15.89 11.07
C GLU A 120 8.16 14.70 11.70
N PHE A 121 7.70 14.83 12.94
CA PHE A 121 6.88 13.80 13.56
C PHE A 121 5.47 13.75 12.96
N ARG A 122 4.89 14.90 12.62
CA ARG A 122 3.59 14.94 11.91
C ARG A 122 3.70 14.40 10.49
N ARG A 123 4.83 14.60 9.82
CA ARG A 123 5.17 13.97 8.54
C ARG A 123 5.25 12.45 8.66
N ILE A 124 5.88 11.92 9.71
CA ILE A 124 5.88 10.47 10.00
C ILE A 124 4.45 9.97 10.31
N ALA A 125 3.63 10.76 11.00
CA ALA A 125 2.22 10.42 11.23
C ALA A 125 1.43 10.29 9.92
N ALA A 126 1.64 11.22 8.99
CA ALA A 126 1.02 11.16 7.66
C ALA A 126 1.49 9.90 6.89
N TYR A 127 2.78 9.56 6.98
CA TYR A 127 3.33 8.33 6.41
C TYR A 127 2.69 7.06 7.02
N LEU A 128 2.46 7.04 8.34
CA LEU A 128 1.76 5.94 9.02
C LEU A 128 0.30 5.82 8.58
N TYR A 129 -0.42 6.93 8.44
CA TYR A 129 -1.81 6.93 7.94
C TYR A 129 -1.89 6.42 6.51
N ARG A 130 -0.93 6.79 5.66
CA ARG A 130 -0.76 6.24 4.30
C ARG A 130 -0.59 4.72 4.34
N GLY A 131 0.33 4.20 5.17
CA GLY A 131 0.57 2.76 5.29
C GLY A 131 -0.67 1.96 5.70
N ASN A 132 -1.61 2.60 6.41
CA ASN A 132 -2.86 2.00 6.86
C ASN A 132 -4.07 2.32 5.95
N ASN A 133 -3.84 2.79 4.71
CA ASN A 133 -4.88 3.17 3.73
C ASN A 133 -5.85 4.27 4.19
N ARG A 134 -5.50 5.09 5.18
CA ARG A 134 -6.33 6.20 5.67
C ARG A 134 -5.94 7.51 5.00
N TRP A 135 -6.20 7.56 3.69
CA TRP A 135 -5.77 8.67 2.82
C TRP A 135 -6.38 10.02 3.21
N LYS A 136 -7.65 10.07 3.63
CA LYS A 136 -8.32 11.31 4.04
C LYS A 136 -7.63 11.99 5.23
N GLN A 137 -7.29 11.20 6.26
CA GLN A 137 -6.60 11.70 7.46
C GLN A 137 -5.17 12.13 7.15
N ALA A 138 -4.46 11.38 6.29
CA ALA A 138 -3.12 11.73 5.85
C ALA A 138 -3.10 13.07 5.10
N VAL A 139 -4.03 13.28 4.16
CA VAL A 139 -4.12 14.52 3.37
C VAL A 139 -4.55 15.70 4.23
N GLU A 140 -5.50 15.52 5.15
CA GLU A 140 -5.91 16.58 6.08
C GLU A 140 -4.77 17.03 6.99
N LEU A 141 -3.94 16.08 7.47
CA LEU A 141 -2.74 16.42 8.24
C LEU A 141 -1.73 17.20 7.38
N CYS A 142 -1.51 16.77 6.12
CA CYS A 142 -0.65 17.51 5.20
C CYS A 142 -1.18 18.92 4.88
N LYS A 143 -2.51 19.11 4.80
CA LYS A 143 -3.15 20.43 4.66
C LYS A 143 -2.83 21.33 5.86
N LYS A 144 -2.94 20.81 7.09
CA LYS A 144 -2.58 21.55 8.33
C LYS A 144 -1.09 21.95 8.35
N ASP A 145 -0.22 21.06 7.87
CA ASP A 145 1.23 21.25 7.88
C ASP A 145 1.80 22.00 6.69
N ARG A 146 0.97 22.33 5.70
CA ARG A 146 1.39 22.97 4.44
C ARG A 146 2.49 22.19 3.72
N LEU A 147 2.49 20.87 3.87
CA LEU A 147 3.46 19.99 3.23
C LEU A 147 2.96 19.58 1.84
N TYR A 148 3.06 20.52 0.90
CA TYR A 148 2.44 20.40 -0.42
C TYR A 148 2.98 19.22 -1.24
N LYS A 149 4.28 18.95 -1.17
CA LYS A 149 4.94 17.91 -1.98
C LYS A 149 4.50 16.50 -1.58
N ASP A 150 4.43 16.23 -0.28
CA ASP A 150 4.00 14.93 0.23
C ASP A 150 2.48 14.76 0.10
N SER A 151 1.71 15.85 0.26
CA SER A 151 0.27 15.81 0.00
C SER A 151 -0.04 15.39 -1.44
N MET A 152 0.72 15.88 -2.43
CA MET A 152 0.54 15.53 -3.84
C MET A 152 0.88 14.06 -4.13
N THR A 153 1.97 13.55 -3.56
CA THR A 153 2.33 12.12 -3.74
C THR A 153 1.30 11.22 -3.07
N TYR A 154 0.81 11.58 -1.88
CA TYR A 154 -0.22 10.81 -1.18
C TYR A 154 -1.56 10.84 -1.92
N ALA A 155 -1.96 11.98 -2.50
CA ALA A 155 -3.16 12.06 -3.33
C ALA A 155 -3.05 11.18 -4.59
N SER A 156 -1.91 11.25 -5.30
CA SER A 156 -1.63 10.42 -6.48
C SER A 156 -1.67 8.92 -6.16
N GLU A 157 -1.05 8.52 -5.05
CA GLU A 157 -1.04 7.12 -4.62
C GLU A 157 -2.39 6.62 -4.11
N SER A 158 -3.21 7.50 -3.52
CA SER A 158 -4.54 7.13 -3.02
C SER A 158 -5.48 6.63 -4.12
N ARG A 159 -5.26 7.07 -5.39
CA ARG A 159 -6.13 6.80 -6.54
C ARG A 159 -7.61 7.14 -6.29
N GLN A 160 -7.90 8.04 -5.35
CA GLN A 160 -9.26 8.50 -5.05
C GLN A 160 -9.50 9.89 -5.66
N ILE A 161 -10.41 9.95 -6.63
CA ILE A 161 -10.75 11.19 -7.37
C ILE A 161 -11.21 12.28 -6.39
N ASP A 162 -12.07 11.92 -5.44
CA ASP A 162 -12.63 12.84 -4.45
C ASP A 162 -11.56 13.56 -3.62
N ILE A 163 -10.53 12.82 -3.17
CA ILE A 163 -9.43 13.39 -2.37
C ILE A 163 -8.59 14.34 -3.22
N ALA A 164 -8.36 14.01 -4.49
CA ALA A 164 -7.60 14.85 -5.40
C ALA A 164 -8.35 16.15 -5.74
N GLU A 165 -9.67 16.09 -5.97
CA GLU A 165 -10.52 17.27 -6.20
C GLU A 165 -10.61 18.16 -4.94
N GLU A 166 -10.72 17.55 -3.75
CA GLU A 166 -10.72 18.28 -2.46
C GLU A 166 -9.35 18.90 -2.13
N LEU A 167 -8.26 18.29 -2.60
CA LEU A 167 -6.92 18.84 -2.44
C LEU A 167 -6.70 20.02 -3.40
N ILE A 168 -7.14 19.90 -4.65
CA ILE A 168 -7.03 20.95 -5.66
C ILE A 168 -7.85 22.18 -5.32
N SER A 169 -9.10 22.00 -4.88
CA SER A 169 -9.95 23.11 -4.43
C SER A 169 -9.29 23.88 -3.29
N TRP A 170 -8.70 23.18 -2.32
CA TRP A 170 -7.93 23.79 -1.25
C TRP A 170 -6.70 24.56 -1.73
N PHE A 171 -5.94 24.04 -2.69
CA PHE A 171 -4.80 24.76 -3.30
C PHE A 171 -5.21 26.06 -4.00
N LEU A 172 -6.39 26.06 -4.64
CA LEU A 172 -6.97 27.24 -5.28
C LEU A 172 -7.42 28.28 -4.25
N ASP A 173 -8.00 27.84 -3.13
CA ASP A 173 -8.40 28.72 -2.03
C ASP A 173 -7.19 29.39 -1.35
N GLU A 174 -6.09 28.64 -1.14
CA GLU A 174 -4.83 29.20 -0.63
C GLU A 174 -4.06 30.05 -1.67
N LYS A 175 -4.53 30.12 -2.93
CA LYS A 175 -3.89 30.86 -4.05
C LYS A 175 -2.47 30.41 -4.39
N LEU A 176 -2.15 29.14 -4.18
CA LEU A 176 -0.83 28.56 -4.51
C LEU A 176 -0.85 27.96 -5.93
N PHE A 177 -0.72 28.83 -6.93
CA PHE A 177 -0.86 28.48 -8.34
C PHE A 177 0.26 27.55 -8.86
N GLU A 178 1.47 27.64 -8.30
CA GLU A 178 2.59 26.76 -8.66
C GLU A 178 2.37 25.32 -8.16
N CYS A 179 1.80 25.18 -6.96
CA CYS A 179 1.44 23.89 -6.38
C CYS A 179 0.28 23.23 -7.15
N PHE A 180 -0.67 24.02 -7.63
CA PHE A 180 -1.75 23.54 -8.50
C PHE A 180 -1.19 22.89 -9.77
N GLY A 181 -0.28 23.57 -10.48
CA GLY A 181 0.37 23.01 -11.67
C GLY A 181 1.11 21.69 -11.39
N ALA A 182 1.88 21.62 -10.30
CA ALA A 182 2.58 20.39 -9.90
C ALA A 182 1.62 19.24 -9.53
N CYS A 183 0.49 19.56 -8.89
CA CYS A 183 -0.54 18.59 -8.54
C CYS A 183 -1.20 17.98 -9.79
N LEU A 184 -1.46 18.80 -10.82
CA LEU A 184 -2.01 18.34 -12.09
C LEU A 184 -1.09 17.31 -12.78
N PHE A 185 0.23 17.53 -12.75
CA PHE A 185 1.19 16.58 -13.30
C PHE A 185 1.27 15.28 -12.49
N GLN A 186 1.29 15.36 -11.16
CA GLN A 186 1.44 14.17 -10.31
C GLN A 186 0.18 13.31 -10.27
N CYS A 187 -1.00 13.92 -10.44
CA CYS A 187 -2.29 13.23 -10.42
C CYS A 187 -2.90 13.05 -11.82
N TYR A 188 -2.05 12.93 -12.85
CA TYR A 188 -2.46 12.96 -14.26
C TYR A 188 -3.56 11.96 -14.63
N ASP A 189 -3.49 10.74 -14.11
CA ASP A 189 -4.44 9.66 -14.42
C ASP A 189 -5.78 9.77 -13.69
N LEU A 190 -5.82 10.52 -12.58
CA LEU A 190 -6.92 10.49 -11.64
C LEU A 190 -7.91 11.64 -11.85
N LEU A 191 -7.44 12.73 -12.43
CA LEU A 191 -8.20 13.97 -12.49
C LEU A 191 -9.08 14.03 -13.74
N ARG A 192 -10.31 14.54 -13.55
CA ARG A 192 -11.25 14.78 -14.64
C ARG A 192 -10.91 16.12 -15.31
N PRO A 193 -10.62 16.13 -16.63
CA PRO A 193 -10.28 17.37 -17.35
C PRO A 193 -11.36 18.46 -17.22
N ASP A 194 -12.63 18.06 -17.17
CA ASP A 194 -13.78 18.98 -17.09
C ASP A 194 -13.77 19.80 -15.80
N VAL A 195 -13.54 19.15 -14.66
CA VAL A 195 -13.51 19.80 -13.33
C VAL A 195 -12.32 20.73 -13.21
N ILE A 196 -11.16 20.34 -13.76
CA ILE A 196 -9.97 21.19 -13.77
C ILE A 196 -10.20 22.42 -14.64
N LEU A 197 -10.84 22.26 -15.79
CA LEU A 197 -11.11 23.38 -16.70
C LEU A 197 -12.05 24.40 -16.06
N GLU A 198 -13.11 23.93 -15.39
CA GLU A 198 -14.02 24.81 -14.64
C GLU A 198 -13.28 25.58 -13.54
N LEU A 199 -12.46 24.88 -12.75
CA LEU A 199 -11.69 25.48 -11.66
C LEU A 199 -10.61 26.45 -12.16
N ALA A 200 -9.88 26.09 -13.20
CA ALA A 200 -8.86 26.95 -13.81
C ALA A 200 -9.47 28.21 -14.43
N TRP A 201 -10.66 28.08 -15.03
CA TRP A 201 -11.38 29.21 -15.61
C TRP A 201 -11.95 30.14 -14.55
N ARG A 202 -12.53 29.60 -13.47
CA ARG A 202 -13.12 30.40 -12.39
C ARG A 202 -12.08 31.22 -11.61
N HIS A 203 -10.84 30.72 -11.51
CA HIS A 203 -9.77 31.37 -10.77
C HIS A 203 -8.76 32.13 -11.66
N ASP A 204 -8.98 32.19 -12.98
CA ASP A 204 -8.10 32.86 -13.96
C ASP A 204 -6.66 32.28 -14.02
N ILE A 205 -6.50 30.98 -13.74
CA ILE A 205 -5.20 30.27 -13.68
C ILE A 205 -4.99 29.41 -14.93
N MET A 206 -5.62 29.77 -16.05
CA MET A 206 -5.60 28.97 -17.29
C MET A 206 -4.16 28.68 -17.75
N SER A 207 -3.25 29.65 -17.62
CA SER A 207 -1.85 29.53 -18.05
C SER A 207 -1.08 28.37 -17.41
N PHE A 208 -1.39 27.99 -16.16
CA PHE A 208 -0.74 26.86 -15.49
C PHE A 208 -1.38 25.50 -15.83
N ALA A 209 -2.66 25.50 -16.23
CA ALA A 209 -3.38 24.29 -16.64
C ALA A 209 -3.15 23.91 -18.12
N MET A 210 -2.71 24.87 -18.96
CA MET A 210 -2.52 24.64 -20.40
C MET A 210 -1.58 23.49 -20.75
N PRO A 211 -0.39 23.31 -20.13
CA PRO A 211 0.50 22.19 -20.45
C PRO A 211 -0.14 20.82 -20.16
N TYR A 212 -0.91 20.73 -19.08
CA TYR A 212 -1.65 19.53 -18.71
C TYR A 212 -2.76 19.22 -19.73
N MET A 213 -3.52 20.24 -20.12
CA MET A 213 -4.59 20.11 -21.11
C MET A 213 -4.06 19.69 -22.49
N ILE A 214 -2.93 20.26 -22.94
CA ILE A 214 -2.30 19.89 -24.22
C ILE A 214 -1.89 18.40 -24.22
N GLN A 215 -1.35 17.90 -23.12
CA GLN A 215 -0.95 16.50 -23.01
C GLN A 215 -2.17 15.56 -23.04
N ILE A 216 -3.25 15.90 -22.32
CA ILE A 216 -4.51 15.16 -22.37
C ILE A 216 -5.07 15.12 -23.78
N MET A 217 -5.20 16.29 -24.43
CA MET A 217 -5.73 16.37 -25.78
C MET A 217 -4.91 15.53 -26.76
N ARG A 218 -3.58 15.58 -26.66
CA ARG A 218 -2.68 14.75 -27.48
C ARG A 218 -2.91 13.25 -27.25
N GLU A 219 -3.06 12.82 -26.01
CA GLU A 219 -3.33 11.41 -25.70
C GLU A 219 -4.71 10.96 -26.14
N TYR A 220 -5.74 11.79 -25.97
CA TYR A 220 -7.07 11.50 -26.50
C TYR A 220 -7.04 11.36 -28.02
N THR A 221 -6.41 12.30 -28.74
CA THR A 221 -6.25 12.19 -30.20
C THR A 221 -5.49 10.92 -30.56
N THR A 222 -4.35 10.63 -29.91
CA THR A 222 -3.56 9.43 -30.22
C THR A 222 -4.32 8.13 -29.89
N LYS A 223 -5.13 8.09 -28.83
CA LYS A 223 -5.95 6.93 -28.47
C LYS A 223 -7.12 6.77 -29.44
N VAL A 224 -7.75 7.87 -29.85
CA VAL A 224 -8.80 7.88 -30.88
C VAL A 224 -8.23 7.39 -32.21
N ASP A 225 -7.07 7.89 -32.64
CA ASP A 225 -6.40 7.45 -33.87
C ASP A 225 -6.08 5.94 -33.84
N LYS A 226 -5.60 5.43 -32.70
CA LYS A 226 -5.33 3.99 -32.51
C LYS A 226 -6.61 3.15 -32.53
N LEU A 227 -7.68 3.65 -31.91
CA LEU A 227 -8.97 2.98 -31.90
C LEU A 227 -9.56 2.95 -33.31
N GLU A 228 -9.51 4.07 -34.02
CA GLU A 228 -9.95 4.18 -35.42
C GLU A 228 -9.16 3.22 -36.31
N GLN A 229 -7.83 3.15 -36.18
CA GLN A 229 -7.01 2.17 -36.90
C GLN A 229 -7.38 0.73 -36.53
N SER A 230 -7.63 0.43 -35.25
CA SER A 230 -8.02 -0.91 -34.82
C SER A 230 -9.41 -1.30 -35.33
N ASP A 231 -10.34 -0.35 -35.43
CA ASP A 231 -11.70 -0.58 -35.92
C ASP A 231 -11.74 -0.71 -37.43
N GLN A 232 -10.92 0.07 -38.15
CA GLN A 232 -10.66 -0.10 -39.57
C GLN A 232 -10.07 -1.48 -39.87
N LEU A 233 -9.04 -1.93 -39.13
CA LEU A 233 -8.47 -3.26 -39.27
C LEU A 233 -9.48 -4.38 -38.93
N ARG A 234 -10.37 -4.17 -37.95
CA ARG A 234 -11.43 -5.13 -37.63
C ARG A 234 -12.46 -5.20 -38.75
N THR A 235 -12.86 -4.06 -39.31
CA THR A 235 -13.80 -3.96 -40.43
C THR A 235 -13.20 -4.56 -41.70
N GLU A 236 -11.92 -4.34 -41.99
CA GLU A 236 -11.19 -4.97 -43.09
C GLU A 236 -11.06 -6.48 -42.91
N ASN A 237 -10.82 -6.96 -41.69
CA ASN A 237 -10.78 -8.41 -41.42
C ASN A 237 -12.16 -9.06 -41.50
N GLU A 238 -13.22 -8.39 -41.06
CA GLU A 238 -14.60 -8.88 -41.17
C GLU A 238 -15.05 -8.92 -42.64
N THR A 239 -14.78 -7.87 -43.42
CA THR A 239 -15.06 -7.84 -44.87
C THR A 239 -14.21 -8.85 -45.66
N ALA A 240 -12.95 -9.06 -45.30
CA ALA A 240 -12.11 -10.10 -45.89
C ALA A 240 -12.55 -11.52 -45.53
N ASN A 241 -13.19 -11.73 -44.38
CA ASN A 241 -13.71 -13.03 -43.97
C ASN A 241 -15.09 -13.33 -44.59
N GLU A 242 -15.91 -12.32 -44.87
CA GLU A 242 -17.13 -12.44 -45.68
C GLU A 242 -16.85 -12.62 -47.18
N GLN A 243 -15.71 -12.14 -47.69
CA GLN A 243 -15.30 -12.28 -49.09
C GLN A 243 -14.46 -13.53 -49.41
N LYS A 244 -14.22 -14.42 -48.43
CA LYS A 244 -13.65 -15.74 -48.74
C LYS A 244 -14.69 -16.54 -49.54
N PRO A 245 -14.42 -16.91 -50.80
CA PRO A 245 -15.35 -17.71 -51.57
C PRO A 245 -15.55 -19.06 -50.88
N ILE A 246 -16.82 -19.46 -50.72
CA ILE A 246 -17.18 -20.84 -50.39
C ILE A 246 -16.52 -21.71 -51.45
N ASP A 247 -15.52 -22.50 -51.05
CA ASP A 247 -14.77 -23.40 -51.93
C ASP A 247 -15.72 -24.50 -52.44
N PHE A 248 -16.37 -24.22 -53.56
CA PHE A 248 -17.37 -25.06 -54.20
C PHE A 248 -16.74 -25.75 -55.41
N ASN A 249 -15.78 -26.66 -55.20
CA ASN A 249 -15.49 -27.67 -56.22
C ASN A 249 -14.78 -28.93 -55.69
N SER A 250 -15.54 -29.96 -55.33
CA SER A 250 -15.40 -31.32 -55.92
C SER A 250 -16.13 -32.39 -55.10
N GLN A 251 -17.44 -32.53 -55.33
CA GLN A 251 -18.11 -33.79 -55.66
C GLN A 251 -19.61 -33.51 -55.75
N GLY A 252 -20.07 -33.33 -56.98
CA GLY A 252 -21.48 -33.20 -57.28
C GLY A 252 -22.22 -34.50 -57.00
N THR A 253 -23.30 -34.42 -56.24
CA THR A 253 -24.56 -35.08 -56.59
C THR A 253 -25.71 -34.23 -56.04
N LEU A 254 -26.11 -33.24 -56.83
CA LEU A 254 -27.39 -32.56 -56.70
C LEU A 254 -28.45 -33.47 -57.32
N MET A 255 -29.37 -33.99 -56.51
CA MET A 255 -30.67 -34.47 -56.98
C MET A 255 -31.77 -33.64 -56.33
N ILE A 256 -32.23 -32.67 -57.11
CA ILE A 256 -33.54 -32.00 -56.99
C ILE A 256 -34.64 -33.04 -57.24
N THR A 257 -35.70 -33.01 -56.41
CA THR A 257 -37.13 -33.35 -56.68
C THR A 257 -37.75 -33.62 -55.31
N GLY A 258 -38.68 -32.83 -54.78
CA GLY A 258 -39.99 -32.51 -55.31
C GLY A 258 -40.99 -32.64 -54.14
N PRO A 259 -42.16 -31.98 -54.22
CA PRO A 259 -42.89 -31.43 -53.08
C PRO A 259 -43.87 -32.44 -52.47
N GLY A 260 -44.08 -32.38 -51.16
CA GLY A 260 -45.28 -32.99 -50.57
C GLY A 260 -45.14 -33.43 -49.11
N MET A 261 -46.19 -33.08 -48.38
CA MET A 261 -46.73 -33.81 -47.24
C MET A 261 -46.11 -33.59 -45.85
N SER A 262 -46.91 -32.90 -45.04
CA SER A 262 -47.36 -33.31 -43.71
C SER A 262 -46.39 -33.25 -42.51
N GLY A 263 -46.80 -32.47 -41.51
CA GLY A 263 -46.57 -32.86 -40.11
C GLY A 263 -46.18 -31.72 -39.17
N PHE A 264 -47.17 -30.96 -38.74
CA PHE A 264 -47.12 -30.11 -37.55
C PHE A 264 -46.91 -30.96 -36.25
N PRO A 265 -46.75 -30.33 -35.07
CA PRO A 265 -45.58 -30.34 -34.18
C PRO A 265 -45.69 -31.35 -33.00
N GLN A 266 -44.66 -31.47 -32.14
CA GLN A 266 -44.80 -31.39 -30.66
C GLN A 266 -43.46 -31.65 -29.89
N PRO A 267 -43.37 -31.16 -28.64
CA PRO A 267 -42.17 -31.07 -27.78
C PRO A 267 -42.18 -32.08 -26.61
N GLY A 268 -41.06 -32.16 -25.89
CA GLY A 268 -41.07 -32.50 -24.45
C GLY A 268 -40.02 -33.50 -23.97
N PHE A 269 -39.42 -33.15 -22.82
CA PHE A 269 -38.83 -34.00 -21.77
C PHE A 269 -37.68 -34.94 -22.16
N GLY A 270 -36.58 -35.08 -21.42
CA GLY A 270 -36.16 -34.62 -20.11
C GLY A 270 -34.90 -35.41 -19.70
N THR A 271 -34.16 -34.87 -18.73
CA THR A 271 -33.30 -35.57 -17.74
C THR A 271 -32.09 -36.40 -18.19
N GLY A 272 -30.90 -36.01 -17.70
CA GLY A 272 -30.12 -36.91 -16.84
C GLY A 272 -28.64 -37.19 -17.18
N ALA A 273 -27.79 -36.90 -16.20
CA ALA A 273 -26.55 -37.61 -15.81
C ALA A 273 -25.18 -37.21 -16.44
N TYR A 274 -24.29 -36.77 -15.53
CA TYR A 274 -22.82 -36.63 -15.59
C TYR A 274 -22.09 -38.03 -15.54
N PRO A 275 -20.77 -38.14 -15.25
CA PRO A 275 -19.58 -37.92 -16.12
C PRO A 275 -18.56 -39.11 -16.04
N GLN A 276 -17.61 -39.29 -16.99
CA GLN A 276 -16.36 -40.05 -16.73
C GLN A 276 -15.36 -39.91 -17.90
N TYR A 277 -14.19 -39.27 -17.73
CA TYR A 277 -12.91 -39.76 -17.19
C TYR A 277 -12.12 -40.72 -18.12
N GLY A 278 -10.95 -40.23 -18.57
CA GLY A 278 -9.72 -41.02 -18.61
C GLY A 278 -9.27 -41.60 -19.97
N GLY A 279 -8.02 -41.30 -20.33
CA GLY A 279 -7.19 -42.23 -21.10
C GLY A 279 -6.42 -41.66 -22.29
N ALA A 280 -5.25 -41.07 -22.05
CA ALA A 280 -4.10 -41.23 -22.96
C ALA A 280 -3.71 -42.74 -23.00
N PRO A 281 -3.03 -43.31 -24.03
CA PRO A 281 -1.76 -42.78 -24.57
C PRO A 281 -1.41 -43.12 -26.05
N GLY A 282 -0.32 -42.53 -26.55
CA GLY A 282 0.78 -43.31 -27.13
C GLY A 282 0.88 -43.51 -28.65
N TYR A 283 1.83 -42.77 -29.24
CA TYR A 283 2.92 -43.22 -30.13
C TYR A 283 2.70 -43.74 -31.57
N SER A 284 3.69 -43.35 -32.40
CA SER A 284 4.14 -43.87 -33.70
C SER A 284 3.70 -42.99 -34.89
N GLY A 285 4.57 -42.28 -35.60
CA GLY A 285 5.92 -42.63 -36.00
C GLY A 285 5.89 -42.95 -37.50
N TYR A 286 6.25 -41.96 -38.32
CA TYR A 286 6.91 -42.05 -39.63
C TYR A 286 7.53 -40.69 -39.94
#